data_AF-A0A7H0MKZ7-F1
#
_entry.id   AF-A0A7H0MKZ7-F1
#
_cell.length_a   1.000
_cell.length_b   1.000
_cell.length_c   1.000
_cell.angle_alpha   90.00
_cell.angle_beta   90.00
_cell.angle_gamma   90.00
#
_symmetry.space_group_name_H-M   'P 1'
#
loop_
_entity.id
_entity.type
_entity.pdbx_description
1 polymer ?
#
loop_
_entity_poly.entity_id
_entity_poly.type
_entity_poly.pdbx_seq_one_letter_code
_entity_poly.pdbx_strand_id
1 'polypeptide(L)'
;MNSENNRHDLPGLWSLIHLESELLMTATCLNVFGSLPDEKDKTHIAYWAGYVFTLYGLEPRAGHSPGYTELAAAVRSAAVSINEQDWEDGCHQAGYELSQLA
;
A
#
# COMPACT_ATOMS: atom_id res chain seq x y z
N MET A 1 22.07 -24.00 -15.70
CA MET A 1 20.82 -23.22 -15.63
C MET A 1 19.93 -23.89 -14.58
N ASN A 2 20.02 -23.46 -13.32
CA ASN A 2 19.10 -23.90 -12.28
C ASN A 2 17.90 -22.95 -12.27
N SER A 3 16.71 -23.51 -12.50
CA SER A 3 15.42 -22.82 -12.47
C SER A 3 14.94 -22.62 -11.02
N GLU A 4 15.80 -22.08 -10.17
CA GLU A 4 15.55 -21.81 -8.76
C GLU A 4 15.64 -20.30 -8.53
N ASN A 5 14.55 -19.55 -8.75
CA ASN A 5 14.31 -18.30 -8.01
C ASN A 5 12.97 -17.57 -8.26
N ASN A 6 12.04 -18.10 -9.07
CA ASN A 6 10.68 -17.54 -9.15
C ASN A 6 9.80 -17.95 -7.96
N ARG A 7 10.29 -17.78 -6.72
CA ARG A 7 9.37 -17.69 -5.58
C ARG A 7 8.72 -16.32 -5.68
N HIS A 8 7.66 -16.25 -6.48
CA HIS A 8 6.75 -15.12 -6.50
C HIS A 8 6.40 -14.78 -5.05
N ASP A 9 6.64 -13.53 -4.65
CA ASP A 9 6.30 -12.99 -3.33
C ASP A 9 4.77 -12.92 -3.19
N LEU A 10 4.16 -14.10 -3.04
CA LEU A 10 2.72 -14.29 -2.95
C LEU A 10 2.13 -13.55 -1.74
N PRO A 11 2.78 -13.54 -0.55
CA PRO A 11 2.33 -12.71 0.56
C PRO A 11 2.32 -11.22 0.23
N GLY A 12 3.41 -10.67 -0.33
CA GLY A 12 3.45 -9.26 -0.70
C GLY A 12 2.42 -8.89 -1.78
N LEU A 13 2.20 -9.78 -2.76
CA LEU A 13 1.16 -9.59 -3.76
C LEU A 13 -0.24 -9.56 -3.15
N TRP A 14 -0.55 -10.45 -2.19
CA TRP A 14 -1.83 -10.42 -1.49
C TRP A 14 -2.04 -9.15 -0.67
N SER A 15 -0.99 -8.67 0.01
CA SER A 15 -1.03 -7.38 0.71
C SER A 15 -1.32 -6.22 -0.24
N LEU A 16 -0.68 -6.20 -1.41
CA LEU A 16 -0.92 -5.18 -2.43
C LEU A 16 -2.36 -5.22 -2.98
N ILE A 17 -2.91 -6.41 -3.27
CA ILE A 17 -4.29 -6.55 -3.78
C ILE A 17 -5.30 -6.04 -2.75
N HIS A 18 -5.08 -6.36 -1.48
CA HIS A 18 -5.96 -5.93 -0.40
C HIS A 18 -5.93 -4.41 -0.24
N LEU A 19 -4.73 -3.81 -0.18
CA LEU A 19 -4.56 -2.37 -0.09
C LEU A 19 -5.19 -1.64 -1.28
N GLU A 20 -4.96 -2.13 -2.51
CA GLU A 20 -5.52 -1.52 -3.71
C GLU A 20 -7.06 -1.49 -3.64
N SER A 21 -7.67 -2.61 -3.25
CA SER A 21 -9.12 -2.73 -3.15
C SER A 21 -9.72 -1.74 -2.14
N GLU A 22 -9.13 -1.62 -0.95
CA GLU A 22 -9.61 -0.71 0.10
C GLU A 22 -9.43 0.77 -0.29
N LEU A 23 -8.30 1.09 -0.93
CA LEU A 23 -8.01 2.44 -1.40
C LEU A 23 -8.95 2.85 -2.55
N LEU A 24 -9.19 1.96 -3.53
CA LEU A 24 -10.12 2.23 -4.62
C LEU A 24 -11.55 2.45 -4.13
N MET A 25 -12.00 1.64 -3.17
CA MET A 25 -13.31 1.83 -2.53
C MET A 25 -13.40 3.20 -1.85
N THR A 26 -12.37 3.57 -1.09
CA THR A 26 -12.31 4.87 -0.39
C THR A 26 -12.31 6.03 -1.39
N ALA A 27 -11.42 6.00 -2.38
CA ALA A 27 -11.32 7.03 -3.41
C ALA A 27 -12.63 7.19 -4.18
N THR A 28 -13.30 6.07 -4.51
CA THR A 28 -14.60 6.09 -5.17
C THR A 28 -15.68 6.72 -4.30
N CYS A 29 -15.75 6.36 -3.01
CA CYS A 29 -16.69 6.98 -2.08
C CYS A 29 -16.48 8.49 -1.96
N LEU A 30 -15.23 8.94 -1.81
CA LEU A 30 -14.89 10.36 -1.75
C LEU A 30 -15.30 11.09 -3.03
N ASN A 31 -15.02 10.51 -4.20
CA ASN A 31 -15.36 11.12 -5.49
C ASN A 31 -16.87 11.19 -5.75
N VAL A 32 -17.64 10.17 -5.36
CA VAL A 32 -19.09 10.09 -5.63
C VAL A 32 -19.91 10.88 -4.61
N PHE A 33 -19.57 10.75 -3.32
CA PHE A 33 -20.38 11.30 -2.23
C PHE A 33 -19.78 12.57 -1.61
N GLY A 34 -18.54 12.93 -1.92
CA GLY A 34 -17.83 14.07 -1.33
C GLY A 34 -17.39 13.84 0.13
N SER A 35 -17.76 12.70 0.71
CA SER A 35 -17.38 12.28 2.06
C SER A 35 -17.40 10.76 2.17
N LEU A 36 -16.70 10.24 3.17
CA LEU A 36 -16.77 8.82 3.50
C LEU A 36 -18.07 8.56 4.30
N PRO A 37 -18.79 7.46 4.02
CA PRO A 37 -19.94 7.07 4.83
C PRO A 37 -19.46 6.84 6.26
N ASP A 38 -20.18 7.46 7.20
CA ASP A 38 -19.83 7.65 8.62
C ASP A 38 -19.21 6.40 9.27
N GLU A 39 -17.88 6.35 9.29
CA GLU A 39 -17.08 5.36 10.02
C GLU A 39 -15.73 6.01 10.31
N LYS A 40 -15.46 6.23 11.60
CA LYS A 40 -14.24 6.79 12.19
C LYS A 40 -12.93 6.10 11.77
N ASP A 41 -13.01 4.98 11.04
CA ASP A 41 -11.87 4.15 10.66
C ASP A 41 -11.32 4.47 9.26
N LYS A 42 -12.11 5.09 8.36
CA LYS A 42 -11.66 5.34 6.97
C LYS A 42 -10.83 6.61 6.79
N THR A 43 -10.81 7.50 7.78
CA THR A 43 -10.02 8.74 7.73
C THR A 43 -8.51 8.49 7.74
N HIS A 44 -8.07 7.28 8.09
CA HIS A 44 -6.64 6.92 8.18
C HIS A 44 -6.20 5.89 7.13
N ILE A 45 -6.99 5.62 6.08
CA ILE A 45 -6.65 4.54 5.14
C ILE A 45 -5.36 4.83 4.34
N ALA A 46 -5.10 6.09 3.98
CA ALA A 46 -3.86 6.47 3.33
C ALA A 46 -2.64 6.25 4.25
N TYR A 47 -2.80 6.61 5.54
CA TYR A 47 -1.81 6.33 6.57
C TYR A 47 -1.53 4.85 6.74
N TRP A 48 -2.57 4.03 6.90
CA TRP A 48 -2.41 2.58 7.04
C TRP A 48 -1.80 1.95 5.79
N ALA A 49 -2.15 2.42 4.60
CA ALA A 49 -1.53 1.97 3.37
C ALA A 49 -0.02 2.25 3.36
N GLY A 50 0.42 3.47 3.72
CA GLY A 50 1.84 3.82 3.80
C GLY A 50 2.59 2.99 4.83
N TYR A 51 1.98 2.79 6.00
CA TYR A 51 2.51 1.98 7.08
C TYR A 51 2.71 0.51 6.65
N VAL A 52 1.67 -0.14 6.14
CA VAL A 52 1.71 -1.55 5.70
C VAL A 52 2.65 -1.74 4.52
N PHE A 53 2.63 -0.81 3.56
CA PHE A 53 3.51 -0.85 2.39
C PHE A 53 4.98 -0.86 2.78
N THR A 54 5.33 0.01 3.74
CA THR A 54 6.70 0.11 4.26
C THR A 54 7.06 -1.07 5.15
N LEU A 55 6.18 -1.45 6.08
CA LEU A 55 6.40 -2.54 7.04
C LEU A 55 6.69 -3.88 6.33
N TYR A 56 5.95 -4.18 5.27
CA TYR A 56 6.16 -5.41 4.48
C TYR A 56 7.13 -5.24 3.32
N GLY A 57 7.72 -4.06 3.13
CA GLY A 57 8.71 -3.80 2.09
C GLY A 57 8.17 -4.04 0.67
N LEU A 58 6.92 -3.62 0.42
CA LEU A 58 6.18 -3.88 -0.83
C LEU A 58 6.67 -3.05 -2.03
N GLU A 59 7.75 -2.27 -1.87
CA GLU A 59 8.35 -1.54 -2.97
C GLU A 59 8.86 -2.50 -4.06
N PRO A 60 8.62 -2.21 -5.35
CA PRO A 60 9.08 -3.06 -6.45
C PRO A 60 10.60 -3.28 -6.42
N ARG A 61 11.02 -4.54 -6.56
CA ARG A 61 12.44 -4.94 -6.58
C ARG A 61 12.74 -5.78 -7.82
N ALA A 62 14.04 -5.87 -8.15
CA ALA A 62 14.51 -6.75 -9.21
C ALA A 62 14.06 -8.20 -8.93
N GLY A 63 13.29 -8.77 -9.86
CA GLY A 63 12.69 -10.10 -9.73
C GLY A 63 11.18 -10.12 -9.49
N HIS A 64 10.55 -8.98 -9.16
CA HIS A 64 9.09 -8.89 -9.13
C HIS A 64 8.50 -8.91 -10.54
N SER A 65 7.29 -9.46 -10.67
CA SER A 65 6.58 -9.48 -11.94
C SER A 65 6.13 -8.07 -12.34
N PRO A 66 5.89 -7.80 -13.64
CA PRO A 66 5.31 -6.54 -14.08
C PRO A 66 4.00 -6.20 -13.35
N GLY A 67 3.10 -7.18 -13.18
CA GLY A 67 1.84 -6.99 -12.47
C GLY A 67 2.01 -6.62 -10.98
N TYR A 68 3.02 -7.15 -10.29
CA TYR A 68 3.33 -6.72 -8.93
C TYR A 68 3.75 -5.24 -8.92
N THR A 69 4.63 -4.86 -9.87
CA THR A 69 5.15 -3.49 -9.98
C THR A 69 4.04 -2.50 -10.27
N GLU A 70 3.14 -2.84 -11.20
CA GLU A 70 1.95 -2.04 -11.53
C GLU A 70 1.03 -1.89 -10.32
N LEU A 71 0.78 -2.97 -9.59
CA LEU A 71 -0.10 -2.95 -8.42
C LEU A 71 0.49 -2.12 -7.28
N ALA A 72 1.79 -2.25 -7.01
CA ALA A 72 2.49 -1.42 -6.02
C ALA A 72 2.42 0.07 -6.37
N ALA A 73 2.58 0.41 -7.66
CA ALA A 73 2.42 1.78 -8.13
C ALA A 73 0.97 2.27 -7.99
N ALA A 74 -0.01 1.43 -8.29
CA ALA A 74 -1.43 1.74 -8.15
C ALA A 74 -1.82 2.01 -6.69
N VAL A 75 -1.36 1.16 -5.75
CA VAL A 75 -1.55 1.36 -4.30
C VAL A 75 -1.01 2.71 -3.86
N ARG A 76 0.24 3.02 -4.19
CA ARG A 76 0.85 4.31 -3.85
C ARG A 76 0.06 5.47 -4.44
N SER A 77 -0.29 5.40 -5.73
CA SER A 77 -1.03 6.47 -6.40
C SER A 77 -2.41 6.70 -5.78
N ALA A 78 -3.12 5.63 -5.45
CA ALA A 78 -4.44 5.71 -4.83
C ALA A 78 -4.37 6.33 -3.43
N ALA A 79 -3.43 5.88 -2.60
CA ALA A 79 -3.22 6.45 -1.26
C ALA A 79 -2.87 7.94 -1.31
N VAL A 80 -1.92 8.34 -2.16
CA VAL A 80 -1.53 9.74 -2.33
C VAL A 80 -2.70 10.60 -2.81
N SER A 81 -3.53 10.08 -3.72
CA SER A 81 -4.73 10.80 -4.19
C SER A 81 -5.80 11.00 -3.12
N ILE A 82 -5.85 10.13 -2.10
CA ILE A 82 -6.74 10.28 -0.95
C ILE A 82 -6.16 11.31 0.01
N ASN A 83 -4.92 11.11 0.46
CA ASN A 83 -4.19 12.03 1.30
C ASN A 83 -2.69 11.71 1.27
N GLU A 84 -1.90 12.56 0.62
CA GLU A 84 -0.44 12.41 0.52
C GLU A 84 0.26 12.50 1.88
N GLN A 85 -0.15 13.43 2.74
CA GLN A 85 0.48 13.62 4.04
C GLN A 85 0.29 12.39 4.93
N ASP A 86 -0.93 11.85 4.98
CA ASP A 86 -1.22 10.64 5.76
C ASP A 86 -0.38 9.46 5.26
N TRP A 87 -0.31 9.28 3.93
CA TRP A 87 0.54 8.25 3.32
C TRP A 87 2.01 8.37 3.75
N GLU A 88 2.58 9.58 3.69
CA GLU A 88 3.96 9.84 4.09
C GLU A 88 4.16 9.59 5.59
N ASP A 89 3.24 10.05 6.44
CA ASP A 89 3.28 9.83 7.89
C ASP A 89 3.26 8.34 8.23
N GLY A 90 2.43 7.55 7.54
CA GLY A 90 2.40 6.10 7.69
C GLY A 90 3.72 5.43 7.30
N CYS A 91 4.30 5.85 6.16
CA CYS A 91 5.62 5.36 5.73
C CYS A 91 6.70 5.70 6.75
N HIS A 92 6.73 6.95 7.25
CA HIS A 92 7.70 7.40 8.23
C HIS A 92 7.57 6.65 9.55
N GLN A 93 6.35 6.42 10.04
CA GLN A 93 6.13 5.67 11.27
C GLN A 93 6.66 4.23 11.16
N ALA A 94 6.29 3.51 10.09
CA ALA A 94 6.79 2.15 9.88
C ALA A 94 8.31 2.11 9.71
N GLY A 95 8.88 3.07 8.97
CA GLY A 95 10.32 3.19 8.82
C GLY A 95 11.04 3.44 10.15
N TYR A 96 10.48 4.30 11.01
CA TYR A 96 11.00 4.55 12.35
C TYR A 96 10.96 3.27 13.21
N GLU A 97 9.83 2.57 13.25
CA GLU A 97 9.70 1.32 14.02
C GLU A 97 10.68 0.25 13.55
N LEU A 98 10.83 0.07 12.23
CA LEU A 98 11.81 -0.85 11.65
C LEU A 98 13.25 -0.48 12.04
N SER A 99 13.58 0.81 12.11
CA SER A 99 14.92 1.28 12.49
C SER A 99 15.25 0.99 13.96
N GLN A 100 14.25 0.88 14.83
CA GLN A 100 14.43 0.54 16.25
C GLN A 100 14.60 -0.96 16.49
N LEU A 101 14.29 -1.78 15.48
CA LEU A 101 14.43 -3.25 15.52
C LEU A 101 15.75 -3.74 14.90
N ALA A 102 16.53 -2.84 14.28
CA ALA A 102 17.81 -3.12 13.62
C ALA A 102 19.00 -3.04 14.58
#